data_AF-A0A524FWQ3-F1
#
_entry.id   AF-A0A524FWQ3-F1
#
_cell.length_a   1.000
_cell.length_b   1.000
_cell.length_c   1.000
_cell.angle_alpha   90.00
_cell.angle_beta   90.00
_cell.angle_gamma   90.00
#
_symmetry.space_group_name_H-M   'P 1'
#
loop_
_entity.id
_entity.type
_entity.pdbx_description
1 polymer ?
#
loop_
_entity_poly.entity_id
_entity_poly.type
_entity_poly.pdbx_seq_one_letter_code
_entity_poly.pdbx_strand_id
1 'polypeptide(L)'
;MLDEQETSTIKMVRGCPCFKVFGDEKLCVNNDSVLEIDALEVDPSLFSFRPDRESMKEEQASEGNICYASIFVNYPDNKVYCISQGWVLRIHGKDVPGNDLEDALQFLSTKEASASAEICSECLYKFILTLGDTFAHLMTKKEKTDEIKKYVDQFSLKIAIKHSQMDNMMTPIGTEEDIERDIDHFGFLRKYLVQLIEQQHYWADLEQLFADENSEFWIQDLLRKRERLARMEFQFYSQTLQLRDIKDFILLIKMLQYILRSSDEILLLNEEIHDVIRSSKFKEILQKDNRLSSLASYAEKSRTVEHNFGNILQILTKM
;
A
#
# COMPACT_ATOMS: atom_id res chain seq x y z
N MET A 1 -12.16 -11.97 39.17
CA MET A 1 -13.21 -11.61 38.21
C MET A 1 -12.48 -10.93 37.09
N LEU A 2 -12.22 -11.67 36.01
CA LEU A 2 -11.58 -11.15 34.81
C LEU A 2 -12.72 -10.52 34.02
N ASP A 3 -12.70 -9.20 33.91
CA ASP A 3 -13.67 -8.46 33.12
C ASP A 3 -13.66 -8.99 31.69
N GLU A 4 -14.85 -9.34 31.21
CA GLU A 4 -15.11 -9.62 29.80
C GLU A 4 -14.63 -8.41 29.00
N GLN A 5 -13.59 -8.58 28.17
CA GLN A 5 -13.33 -7.62 27.12
C GLN A 5 -14.57 -7.60 26.23
N GLU A 6 -15.42 -6.57 26.39
CA GLU A 6 -16.47 -6.27 25.43
C GLU A 6 -15.81 -6.20 24.05
N THR A 7 -16.10 -7.19 23.21
CA THR A 7 -15.65 -7.22 21.83
C THR A 7 -16.28 -6.03 21.12
N SER A 8 -15.48 -5.00 20.83
CA SER A 8 -15.92 -3.86 20.02
C SER A 8 -16.51 -4.37 18.71
N THR A 9 -17.74 -3.93 18.41
CA THR A 9 -18.46 -4.27 17.19
C THR A 9 -18.27 -3.23 16.09
N ILE A 10 -17.47 -2.21 16.37
CA ILE A 10 -17.15 -1.12 15.46
C ILE A 10 -15.64 -0.96 15.30
N LYS A 11 -15.24 -0.38 14.17
CA LYS A 11 -13.84 0.00 13.89
C LYS A 11 -13.77 1.45 13.45
N MET A 12 -12.92 2.21 14.14
CA MET A 12 -12.72 3.64 13.88
C MET A 12 -11.71 3.84 12.76
N VAL A 13 -11.95 4.86 11.94
CA VAL A 13 -11.18 5.15 10.74
C VAL A 13 -10.93 6.66 10.64
N ARG A 14 -9.66 7.01 10.40
CA ARG A 14 -9.26 8.39 10.09
C ARG A 14 -9.54 8.69 8.62
N GLY A 15 -10.14 9.85 8.35
CA GLY A 15 -10.55 10.26 7.01
C GLY A 15 -11.99 9.87 6.70
N CYS A 16 -12.62 10.60 5.77
CA CYS A 16 -13.99 10.38 5.34
C CYS A 16 -14.08 10.53 3.80
N PRO A 17 -14.57 9.55 3.04
CA PRO A 17 -14.64 9.66 1.57
C PRO A 17 -15.55 10.81 1.09
N CYS A 18 -16.49 11.26 1.93
CA CYS A 18 -17.37 12.39 1.67
C CYS A 18 -16.69 13.75 1.94
N PHE A 19 -15.56 13.80 2.64
CA PHE A 19 -14.83 15.03 2.91
C PHE A 19 -14.06 15.49 1.66
N LYS A 20 -14.28 16.74 1.23
CA LYS A 20 -13.66 17.37 0.06
C LYS A 20 -13.12 18.75 0.42
N VAL A 21 -11.98 19.11 -0.16
CA VAL A 21 -11.37 20.43 -0.03
C VAL A 21 -11.28 21.07 -1.41
N PHE A 22 -11.77 22.30 -1.53
CA PHE A 22 -11.76 23.08 -2.76
C PHE A 22 -11.17 24.47 -2.47
N GLY A 23 -9.85 24.59 -2.60
CA GLY A 23 -9.15 25.80 -2.18
C GLY A 23 -9.27 25.97 -0.66
N ASP A 24 -9.88 27.08 -0.22
CA ASP A 24 -10.08 27.36 1.20
C ASP A 24 -11.40 26.76 1.76
N GLU A 25 -12.29 26.26 0.88
CA GLU A 25 -13.59 25.72 1.28
C GLU A 25 -13.52 24.23 1.60
N LYS A 26 -14.16 23.83 2.70
CA LYS A 26 -14.25 22.43 3.14
C LYS A 26 -15.70 21.97 3.07
N LEU A 27 -15.94 20.90 2.33
CA LEU A 27 -17.28 20.42 2.01
C LEU A 27 -17.44 18.94 2.39
N CYS A 28 -18.60 18.60 2.92
CA CYS A 28 -19.09 17.23 3.03
C CYS A 28 -20.04 16.95 1.86
N VAL A 29 -19.66 16.02 1.00
CA VAL A 29 -20.46 15.55 -0.14
C VAL A 29 -20.94 14.13 0.15
N ASN A 30 -22.10 14.03 0.80
CA ASN A 30 -22.74 12.76 1.13
C ASN A 30 -24.01 12.60 0.31
N ASN A 31 -24.10 11.56 -0.52
CA ASN A 31 -25.25 11.28 -1.38
C ASN A 31 -25.68 12.48 -2.25
N ASP A 32 -24.74 13.12 -2.94
CA ASP A 32 -24.95 14.31 -3.77
C ASP A 32 -25.50 15.54 -3.00
N SER A 33 -25.61 15.45 -1.67
CA SER A 33 -25.88 16.59 -0.80
C SER A 33 -24.56 17.24 -0.39
N VAL A 34 -24.45 18.55 -0.58
CA VAL A 34 -23.26 19.34 -0.25
C VAL A 34 -23.55 20.15 1.00
N LEU A 35 -22.68 20.01 1.99
CA LEU A 35 -22.71 20.77 3.23
C LEU A 35 -21.34 21.41 3.45
N GLU A 36 -21.32 22.71 3.68
CA GLU A 36 -20.11 23.41 4.14
C GLU A 36 -19.84 23.04 5.60
N ILE A 37 -18.58 22.70 5.89
CA ILE A 37 -18.20 22.14 7.18
C ILE A 37 -16.96 22.80 7.77
N ASP A 38 -17.00 22.96 9.09
CA ASP A 38 -15.85 23.34 9.89
C ASP A 38 -15.12 22.07 10.32
N ALA A 39 -14.04 21.75 9.60
CA ALA A 39 -13.28 20.55 9.85
C ALA A 39 -12.31 20.70 11.03
N LEU A 40 -12.48 19.83 12.03
CA LEU A 40 -11.57 19.64 13.14
C LEU A 40 -10.89 18.28 12.96
N GLU A 41 -9.58 18.25 12.77
CA GLU A 41 -8.87 16.98 12.71
C GLU A 41 -8.73 16.40 14.12
N VAL A 42 -9.48 15.31 14.38
CA VAL A 42 -9.49 14.60 15.65
C VAL A 42 -8.93 13.19 15.42
N ASP A 43 -8.08 12.71 16.33
CA ASP A 43 -7.59 11.34 16.26
C ASP A 43 -8.74 10.36 16.59
N PRO A 44 -9.05 9.36 15.73
CA PRO A 44 -10.15 8.42 15.97
C PRO A 44 -10.02 7.62 17.26
N SER A 45 -8.82 7.47 17.82
CA SER A 45 -8.60 6.81 19.11
C SER A 45 -9.31 7.51 20.27
N LEU A 46 -9.62 8.80 20.13
CA LEU A 46 -10.42 9.56 21.10
C LEU A 46 -11.85 9.04 21.24
N PHE A 47 -12.30 8.16 20.36
CA PHE A 47 -13.63 7.55 20.42
C PHE A 47 -13.57 6.05 20.71
N SER A 48 -12.39 5.51 20.99
CA SER A 48 -12.15 4.06 21.14
C SER A 48 -12.86 3.40 22.33
N PHE A 49 -13.34 4.19 23.29
CA PHE A 49 -14.13 3.70 24.44
C PHE A 49 -15.59 3.41 24.10
N ARG A 50 -16.00 3.62 22.85
CA ARG A 50 -17.36 3.34 22.36
C ARG A 50 -17.38 1.97 21.66
N PRO A 51 -18.04 0.94 22.22
CA PRO A 51 -17.99 -0.42 21.68
C PRO A 51 -18.98 -0.68 20.54
N ASP A 52 -19.97 0.20 20.35
CA ASP A 52 -21.07 0.01 19.42
C ASP A 52 -21.64 1.32 18.84
N ARG A 53 -22.49 1.19 17.81
CA ARG A 53 -23.14 2.30 17.13
C ARG A 53 -24.03 3.16 18.05
N GLU A 54 -24.69 2.58 19.04
CA GLU A 54 -25.61 3.33 19.91
C GLU A 54 -24.82 4.26 20.83
N SER A 55 -23.72 3.76 21.40
CA SER A 55 -22.79 4.56 22.21
C SER A 55 -22.13 5.70 21.40
N MET A 56 -21.91 5.49 20.09
CA MET A 56 -21.39 6.52 19.19
C MET A 56 -22.33 7.71 18.96
N LYS A 57 -23.63 7.59 19.27
CA LYS A 57 -24.57 8.72 19.12
C LYS A 57 -24.27 9.87 20.10
N GLU A 58 -23.63 9.56 21.22
CA GLU A 58 -23.24 10.55 22.23
C GLU A 58 -22.08 11.45 21.76
N GLU A 59 -21.32 11.00 20.75
CA GLU A 59 -20.15 11.71 20.20
C GLU A 59 -20.53 12.58 18.98
N GLN A 60 -21.81 12.66 18.63
CA GLN A 60 -22.25 13.52 17.53
C GLN A 60 -22.05 15.00 17.88
N ALA A 61 -21.65 15.79 16.90
CA ALA A 61 -21.45 17.21 17.10
C ALA A 61 -22.77 17.91 17.40
N SER A 62 -22.76 18.83 18.37
CA SER A 62 -23.93 19.64 18.71
C SER A 62 -24.33 20.61 17.59
N GLU A 63 -23.37 21.00 16.75
CA GLU A 63 -23.57 21.90 15.61
C GLU A 63 -23.45 21.11 14.30
N GLY A 64 -24.41 21.32 13.39
CA GLY A 64 -24.56 20.51 12.18
C GLY A 64 -23.46 20.68 11.11
N ASN A 65 -22.61 21.70 11.23
CA ASN A 65 -21.50 21.99 10.34
C ASN A 65 -20.14 21.44 10.84
N ILE A 66 -20.03 20.98 12.08
CA ILE A 66 -18.74 20.47 12.59
C ILE A 66 -18.45 19.08 12.01
N CYS A 67 -17.22 18.88 11.52
CA CYS A 67 -16.77 17.61 10.97
C CYS A 67 -15.43 17.19 11.59
N TYR A 68 -15.38 16.00 12.21
CA TYR A 68 -14.17 15.43 12.80
C TYR A 68 -13.28 14.70 11.79
N ALA A 69 -13.69 14.72 10.50
CA ALA A 69 -13.06 13.98 9.41
C ALA A 69 -12.77 12.51 9.75
N SER A 70 -13.65 11.89 10.55
CA SER A 70 -13.49 10.54 11.07
C SER A 70 -14.81 9.77 10.96
N ILE A 71 -14.69 8.47 10.69
CA ILE A 71 -15.82 7.58 10.36
C ILE A 71 -15.65 6.27 11.13
N PHE A 72 -16.70 5.46 11.21
CA PHE A 72 -16.61 4.12 11.77
C PHE A 72 -17.35 3.10 10.91
N VAL A 73 -16.80 1.89 10.87
CA VAL A 73 -17.45 0.70 10.31
C VAL A 73 -18.27 0.07 11.42
N ASN A 74 -19.55 -0.19 11.16
CA ASN A 74 -20.39 -0.98 12.04
C ASN A 74 -20.53 -2.39 11.46
N TYR A 75 -19.83 -3.36 12.03
CA TYR A 75 -19.82 -4.73 11.51
C TYR A 75 -21.19 -5.42 11.50
N PRO A 76 -22.08 -5.23 12.51
CA PRO A 76 -23.39 -5.88 12.53
C PRO A 76 -24.29 -5.59 11.31
N ASP A 77 -24.22 -4.38 10.73
CA ASP A 77 -25.00 -4.02 9.53
C ASP A 77 -24.15 -3.78 8.28
N ASN A 78 -22.82 -3.96 8.40
CA ASN A 78 -21.82 -3.74 7.36
C ASN A 78 -21.94 -2.35 6.72
N LYS A 79 -22.22 -1.30 7.50
CA LYS A 79 -22.30 0.09 7.01
C LYS A 79 -21.25 0.98 7.63
N VAL A 80 -20.93 2.03 6.89
CA VAL A 80 -20.03 3.09 7.31
C VAL A 80 -20.83 4.30 7.77
N TYR A 81 -20.44 4.87 8.91
CA TYR A 81 -21.09 6.00 9.53
C TYR A 81 -20.13 7.16 9.76
N CYS A 82 -20.61 8.39 9.56
CA CYS A 82 -19.92 9.59 10.01
C CYS A 82 -20.00 9.70 11.54
N ILE A 83 -18.87 9.95 12.21
CA ILE A 83 -18.87 10.15 13.68
C ILE A 83 -19.62 11.44 14.04
N SER A 84 -19.27 12.55 13.39
CA SER A 84 -19.79 13.88 13.74
C SER A 84 -21.29 14.03 13.49
N GLN A 85 -21.79 13.45 12.41
CA GLN A 85 -23.18 13.64 11.98
C GLN A 85 -24.06 12.40 12.24
N GLY A 86 -23.47 11.25 12.55
CA GLY A 86 -24.19 9.98 12.72
C GLY A 86 -24.82 9.41 11.44
N TRP A 87 -24.58 10.05 10.28
CA TRP A 87 -25.17 9.65 9.02
C TRP A 87 -24.52 8.39 8.46
N VAL A 88 -25.33 7.55 7.80
CA VAL A 88 -24.80 6.52 6.90
C VAL A 88 -24.12 7.22 5.73
N LEU A 89 -22.89 6.83 5.43
CA LEU A 89 -22.18 7.34 4.26
C LEU A 89 -22.72 6.70 3.00
N ARG A 90 -22.96 7.56 2.02
CA ARG A 90 -23.58 7.22 0.75
C ARG A 90 -22.88 7.92 -0.39
N ILE A 91 -22.65 7.19 -1.46
CA ILE A 91 -22.08 7.71 -2.71
C ILE A 91 -23.06 7.34 -3.83
N HIS A 92 -23.53 8.34 -4.59
CA HIS A 92 -24.45 8.14 -5.71
C HIS A 92 -25.66 7.23 -5.41
N GLY A 93 -26.36 7.49 -4.31
CA GLY A 93 -27.57 6.75 -3.94
C GLY A 93 -27.33 5.41 -3.23
N LYS A 94 -26.08 4.98 -3.03
CA LYS A 94 -25.75 3.69 -2.42
C LYS A 94 -24.99 3.85 -1.10
N ASP A 95 -25.36 3.05 -0.12
CA ASP A 95 -24.62 2.93 1.15
C ASP A 95 -23.20 2.42 0.86
N VAL A 96 -22.20 3.02 1.48
CA VAL A 96 -20.81 2.51 1.46
C VAL A 96 -20.75 1.33 2.43
N PRO A 97 -20.49 0.10 1.96
CA PRO A 97 -20.39 -1.04 2.86
C PRO A 97 -19.04 -1.03 3.60
N GLY A 98 -19.04 -1.57 4.81
CA GLY A 98 -17.84 -1.69 5.65
C GLY A 98 -16.69 -2.40 4.93
N ASN A 99 -16.99 -3.52 4.26
CA ASN A 99 -16.00 -4.29 3.51
C ASN A 99 -15.31 -3.47 2.39
N ASP A 100 -16.05 -2.66 1.61
CA ASP A 100 -15.46 -1.82 0.55
C ASP A 100 -14.55 -0.73 1.14
N LEU A 101 -14.90 -0.20 2.32
CA LEU A 101 -14.06 0.76 3.04
C LEU A 101 -12.82 0.09 3.65
N GLU A 102 -12.96 -1.08 4.27
CA GLU A 102 -11.83 -1.82 4.83
C GLU A 102 -10.84 -2.21 3.76
N ASP A 103 -11.36 -2.63 2.60
CA ASP A 103 -10.55 -2.86 1.42
C ASP A 103 -9.82 -1.57 1.09
N ALA A 104 -10.51 -0.45 0.83
CA ALA A 104 -9.90 0.85 0.54
C ALA A 104 -8.84 1.31 1.58
N LEU A 105 -9.01 0.99 2.86
CA LEU A 105 -8.06 1.31 3.92
C LEU A 105 -6.77 0.49 3.89
N GLN A 106 -6.83 -0.78 3.46
CA GLN A 106 -5.62 -1.58 3.24
C GLN A 106 -4.71 -0.95 2.17
N PHE A 107 -5.27 -0.23 1.19
CA PHE A 107 -4.49 0.51 0.19
C PHE A 107 -3.79 1.73 0.79
N LEU A 108 -4.36 2.32 1.83
CA LEU A 108 -3.87 3.55 2.46
C LEU A 108 -2.86 3.33 3.58
N SER A 109 -2.80 2.14 4.18
CA SER A 109 -1.83 1.80 5.25
C SER A 109 -0.37 1.86 4.78
N THR A 110 -0.12 2.04 3.47
CA THR A 110 1.21 2.34 2.92
C THR A 110 1.63 3.80 3.08
N LYS A 111 0.69 4.73 3.35
CA LYS A 111 1.00 6.11 3.76
C LYS A 111 1.31 6.13 5.26
N GLU A 112 2.27 6.97 5.66
CA GLU A 112 2.62 7.15 7.07
C GLU A 112 1.36 7.42 7.92
N ALA A 113 1.32 6.85 9.13
CA ALA A 113 0.25 7.09 10.12
C ALA A 113 0.06 8.58 10.49
N SER A 114 0.98 9.45 10.05
CA SER A 114 1.00 10.91 10.18
C SER A 114 0.20 11.67 9.10
N ALA A 115 -0.26 11.01 8.02
CA ALA A 115 -0.92 11.69 6.90
C ALA A 115 -2.19 12.45 7.33
N SER A 116 -2.41 13.64 6.76
CA SER A 116 -3.57 14.50 7.07
C SER A 116 -4.90 13.85 6.67
N ALA A 117 -5.98 14.20 7.37
CA ALA A 117 -7.29 13.63 7.10
C ALA A 117 -7.80 13.96 5.68
N GLU A 118 -7.38 15.10 5.13
CA GLU A 118 -7.65 15.53 3.76
C GLU A 118 -7.07 14.57 2.70
N ILE A 119 -5.78 14.25 2.80
CA ILE A 119 -5.07 13.37 1.86
C ILE A 119 -5.64 11.93 1.92
N CYS A 120 -6.04 11.48 3.11
CA CYS A 120 -6.69 10.17 3.29
C CYS A 120 -8.10 10.15 2.69
N SER A 121 -8.86 11.24 2.82
CA SER A 121 -10.26 11.33 2.38
C SER A 121 -10.43 11.27 0.86
N GLU A 122 -9.59 11.99 0.10
CA GLU A 122 -9.65 11.95 -1.37
C GLU A 122 -9.26 10.58 -1.92
N CYS A 123 -8.21 9.98 -1.37
CA CYS A 123 -7.77 8.66 -1.77
C CYS A 123 -8.81 7.59 -1.41
N LEU A 124 -9.41 7.62 -0.21
CA LEU A 124 -10.49 6.72 0.20
C LEU A 124 -11.64 6.72 -0.80
N TYR A 125 -12.09 7.91 -1.22
CA TYR A 125 -13.17 8.05 -2.19
C TYR A 125 -12.84 7.39 -3.53
N LYS A 126 -11.64 7.63 -4.06
CA LYS A 126 -11.20 7.03 -5.33
C LYS A 126 -11.13 5.51 -5.23
N PHE A 127 -10.55 4.99 -4.14
CA PHE A 127 -10.46 3.54 -3.93
C PHE A 127 -11.82 2.87 -3.83
N ILE A 128 -12.75 3.42 -3.06
CA ILE A 128 -14.11 2.89 -2.93
C ILE A 128 -14.82 2.83 -4.29
N LEU A 129 -14.67 3.87 -5.13
CA LEU A 129 -15.27 3.89 -6.46
C LEU A 129 -14.63 2.91 -7.45
N THR A 130 -13.30 2.77 -7.42
CA THR A 130 -12.57 1.93 -8.38
C THR A 130 -12.66 0.44 -8.04
N LEU A 131 -12.70 0.10 -6.76
CA LEU A 131 -12.55 -1.27 -6.26
C LEU A 131 -13.82 -1.85 -5.66
N GLY A 132 -14.70 -1.02 -5.10
CA GLY A 132 -15.93 -1.49 -4.49
C GLY A 132 -16.85 -2.12 -5.52
N ASP A 133 -17.22 -3.38 -5.29
CA ASP A 133 -18.18 -4.12 -6.13
C ASP A 133 -19.52 -3.36 -6.23
N THR A 134 -19.88 -2.67 -5.15
CA THR A 134 -21.09 -1.83 -5.03
C THR A 134 -21.16 -0.75 -6.12
N PHE A 135 -20.00 -0.22 -6.52
CA PHE A 135 -19.85 0.94 -7.42
C PHE A 135 -19.35 0.58 -8.82
N ALA A 136 -19.10 -0.71 -9.10
CA ALA A 136 -18.54 -1.20 -10.36
C ALA A 136 -19.30 -0.82 -11.65
N HIS A 137 -20.56 -0.42 -11.53
CA HIS A 137 -21.46 0.00 -12.61
C HIS A 137 -21.42 1.51 -12.90
N LEU A 138 -20.80 2.31 -12.04
CA LEU A 138 -20.69 3.78 -12.19
C LEU A 138 -19.52 4.19 -13.09
N MET A 139 -18.56 3.29 -13.33
CA MET A 139 -17.44 3.52 -14.21
C MET A 139 -17.57 2.69 -15.48
N THR A 140 -17.30 3.29 -16.63
CA THR A 140 -17.11 2.52 -17.86
C THR A 140 -15.89 1.62 -17.74
N LYS A 141 -15.84 0.54 -18.53
CA LYS A 141 -14.66 -0.37 -18.58
C LYS A 141 -13.36 0.41 -18.85
N LYS A 142 -13.43 1.47 -19.64
CA LYS A 142 -12.29 2.33 -19.96
C LYS A 142 -11.84 3.14 -18.74
N GLU A 143 -12.77 3.81 -18.05
CA GLU A 143 -12.44 4.57 -16.83
C GLU A 143 -11.88 3.66 -15.74
N LYS A 144 -12.47 2.47 -15.56
CA LYS A 144 -11.94 1.47 -14.62
C LYS A 144 -10.51 1.08 -14.99
N THR A 145 -10.26 0.80 -16.26
CA THR A 145 -8.93 0.46 -16.80
C THR A 145 -7.90 1.56 -16.54
N ASP A 146 -8.26 2.81 -16.82
CA ASP A 146 -7.35 3.93 -16.72
C ASP A 146 -7.02 4.25 -15.25
N GLU A 147 -7.99 4.15 -14.33
CA GLU A 147 -7.74 4.28 -12.89
C GLU A 147 -6.88 3.14 -12.32
N ILE A 148 -7.14 1.88 -12.73
CA ILE A 148 -6.28 0.74 -12.35
C ILE A 148 -4.84 0.98 -12.80
N LYS A 149 -4.62 1.39 -14.06
CA LYS A 149 -3.27 1.65 -14.57
C LYS A 149 -2.58 2.76 -13.78
N LYS A 150 -3.27 3.89 -13.60
CA LYS A 150 -2.75 5.03 -12.85
C LYS A 150 -2.37 4.60 -11.44
N TYR A 151 -3.19 3.76 -10.81
CA TYR A 151 -2.92 3.23 -9.49
C TYR A 151 -1.68 2.33 -9.46
N VAL A 152 -1.65 1.26 -10.27
CA VAL A 152 -0.51 0.32 -10.30
C VAL A 152 0.78 1.09 -10.60
N ASP A 153 0.71 2.10 -11.46
CA ASP A 153 1.83 2.94 -11.83
C ASP A 153 2.36 3.80 -10.67
N GLN A 154 1.48 4.58 -10.02
CA GLN A 154 1.84 5.40 -8.86
C GLN A 154 2.36 4.54 -7.70
N PHE A 155 1.71 3.40 -7.47
CA PHE A 155 2.07 2.48 -6.40
C PHE A 155 3.44 1.84 -6.64
N SER A 156 3.68 1.34 -7.85
CA SER A 156 4.98 0.76 -8.23
C SER A 156 6.11 1.79 -8.08
N LEU A 157 5.88 3.03 -8.50
CA LEU A 157 6.87 4.09 -8.37
C LEU A 157 7.22 4.40 -6.90
N LYS A 158 6.20 4.47 -6.03
CA LYS A 158 6.42 4.69 -4.59
C LYS A 158 7.28 3.59 -3.97
N ILE A 159 7.00 2.33 -4.31
CA ILE A 159 7.81 1.20 -3.83
C ILE A 159 9.24 1.32 -4.34
N ALA A 160 9.44 1.59 -5.63
CA ALA A 160 10.78 1.74 -6.20
C ALA A 160 11.59 2.83 -5.50
N ILE A 161 10.97 3.99 -5.23
CA ILE A 161 11.59 5.09 -4.49
C ILE A 161 11.97 4.63 -3.08
N LYS A 162 11.03 4.06 -2.31
CA LYS A 162 11.28 3.59 -0.95
C LYS A 162 12.37 2.52 -0.90
N HIS A 163 12.35 1.57 -1.82
CA HIS A 163 13.37 0.52 -1.90
C HIS A 163 14.75 1.08 -2.23
N SER A 164 14.84 2.08 -3.11
CA SER A 164 16.11 2.75 -3.43
C SER A 164 16.70 3.55 -2.28
N GLN A 165 15.87 4.01 -1.35
CA GLN A 165 16.31 4.77 -0.16
C GLN A 165 16.76 3.86 0.98
N MET A 166 16.23 2.64 1.05
CA MET A 166 16.54 1.67 2.12
C MET A 166 17.68 0.71 1.77
N ASP A 167 17.98 0.51 0.49
CA ASP A 167 19.02 -0.42 0.05
C ASP A 167 20.37 0.30 -0.06
N ASN A 168 21.34 -0.11 0.76
CA ASN A 168 22.69 0.47 0.76
C ASN A 168 23.47 0.22 -0.54
N MET A 169 23.01 -0.71 -1.39
CA MET A 169 23.55 -0.92 -2.73
C MET A 169 22.89 -0.06 -3.80
N MET A 170 21.92 0.77 -3.42
CA MET A 170 21.20 1.66 -4.33
C MET A 170 21.46 3.12 -3.99
N THR A 171 21.42 3.94 -5.03
CA THR A 171 21.29 5.39 -4.94
C THR A 171 19.82 5.75 -4.93
N PRO A 172 19.38 6.64 -4.01
CA PRO A 172 18.02 7.15 -4.00
C PRO A 172 17.64 7.71 -5.37
N ILE A 173 16.58 7.17 -5.97
CA ILE A 173 16.17 7.60 -7.31
C ILE A 173 15.38 8.90 -7.28
N GLY A 174 14.71 9.22 -6.17
CA GLY A 174 13.87 10.41 -5.96
C GLY A 174 13.21 10.41 -4.56
N THR A 175 12.23 11.28 -4.36
CA THR A 175 11.41 11.39 -3.15
C THR A 175 9.91 11.25 -3.45
N GLU A 176 9.08 10.98 -2.43
CA GLU A 176 7.62 10.93 -2.63
C GLU A 176 7.04 12.28 -3.08
N GLU A 177 7.63 13.41 -2.65
CA GLU A 177 7.23 14.75 -3.08
C GLU A 177 7.47 14.99 -4.58
N ASP A 178 8.50 14.35 -5.16
CA ASP A 178 8.78 14.45 -6.60
C ASP A 178 7.71 13.75 -7.45
N ILE A 179 7.05 12.73 -6.89
CA ILE A 179 5.92 12.02 -7.54
C ILE A 179 4.71 12.95 -7.64
N GLU A 180 4.42 13.70 -6.58
CA GLU A 180 3.26 14.59 -6.52
C GLU A 180 3.39 15.80 -7.47
N ARG A 181 4.61 16.14 -7.86
CA ARG A 181 4.93 17.22 -8.81
C ARG A 181 4.97 16.77 -10.28
N ASP A 182 4.64 15.51 -10.57
CA ASP A 182 4.64 14.90 -11.93
C ASP A 182 6.02 14.97 -12.62
N ILE A 183 7.10 14.90 -11.84
CA ILE A 183 8.47 15.01 -12.33
C ILE A 183 8.92 13.63 -12.85
N ASP A 184 8.93 13.44 -14.17
CA ASP A 184 9.53 12.32 -14.92
C ASP A 184 9.49 10.92 -14.26
N HIS A 185 8.28 10.39 -14.05
CA HIS A 185 8.05 9.03 -13.56
C HIS A 185 8.85 7.94 -14.31
N PHE A 186 9.01 8.11 -15.62
CA PHE A 186 9.72 7.14 -16.45
C PHE A 186 11.24 7.21 -16.25
N GLY A 187 11.78 8.39 -15.95
CA GLY A 187 13.16 8.58 -15.52
C GLY A 187 13.47 7.85 -14.22
N PHE A 188 12.59 7.95 -13.22
CA PHE A 188 12.79 7.27 -11.93
C PHE A 188 12.80 5.75 -12.04
N LEU A 189 11.77 5.16 -12.68
CA LEU A 189 11.72 3.71 -12.85
C LEU A 189 12.87 3.17 -13.70
N ARG A 190 13.32 3.90 -14.72
CA ARG A 190 14.50 3.51 -15.50
C ARG A 190 15.78 3.51 -14.66
N LYS A 191 16.00 4.53 -13.84
CA LYS A 191 17.14 4.56 -12.90
C LYS A 191 17.09 3.37 -11.94
N TYR A 192 15.91 3.02 -11.46
CA TYR A 192 15.74 1.87 -10.59
C TYR A 192 16.05 0.54 -11.29
N LEU A 193 15.54 0.35 -12.50
CA LEU A 193 15.81 -0.84 -13.33
C LEU A 193 17.30 -1.03 -13.63
N VAL A 194 18.03 0.06 -13.89
CA VAL A 194 19.50 0.01 -14.09
C VAL A 194 20.19 -0.52 -12.84
N GLN A 195 19.82 -0.03 -11.66
CA GLN A 195 20.41 -0.46 -10.40
C GLN A 195 20.09 -1.92 -10.07
N LEU A 196 18.90 -2.42 -10.45
CA LEU A 196 18.59 -3.84 -10.33
C LEU A 196 19.47 -4.73 -11.22
N ILE A 197 19.82 -4.27 -12.42
CA ILE A 197 20.78 -4.98 -13.29
C ILE A 197 22.17 -5.00 -12.64
N GLU A 198 22.61 -3.87 -12.07
CA GLU A 198 23.89 -3.80 -11.34
C GLU A 198 23.91 -4.77 -10.15
N GLN A 199 22.80 -4.86 -9.40
CA GLN A 199 22.68 -5.85 -8.33
C GLN A 199 22.73 -7.30 -8.84
N GLN A 200 22.05 -7.61 -9.96
CA GLN A 200 22.10 -8.94 -10.56
C GLN A 200 23.54 -9.35 -10.88
N HIS A 201 24.30 -8.46 -11.54
CA HIS A 201 25.70 -8.71 -11.85
C HIS A 201 26.55 -8.87 -10.59
N TYR A 202 26.40 -7.98 -9.62
CA TYR A 202 27.14 -8.06 -8.35
C TYR A 202 26.93 -9.39 -7.63
N TRP A 203 25.68 -9.85 -7.50
CA TRP A 203 25.39 -11.09 -6.81
C TRP A 203 25.85 -12.33 -7.59
N ALA A 204 25.77 -12.31 -8.92
CA ALA A 204 26.27 -13.38 -9.77
C ALA A 204 27.81 -13.50 -9.69
N ASP A 205 28.53 -12.37 -9.73
CA ASP A 205 29.99 -12.35 -9.60
C ASP A 205 30.41 -12.83 -8.20
N LEU A 206 29.68 -12.42 -7.16
CA LEU A 206 29.95 -12.87 -5.80
C LEU A 206 29.65 -14.37 -5.62
N GLU A 207 28.57 -14.89 -6.20
CA GLU A 207 28.29 -16.34 -6.21
C GLU A 207 29.46 -17.12 -6.84
N GLN A 208 29.97 -16.66 -7.98
CA GLN A 208 31.09 -17.31 -8.66
C GLN A 208 32.36 -17.30 -7.80
N LEU A 209 32.70 -16.17 -7.16
CA LEU A 209 33.86 -16.09 -6.25
C LEU A 209 33.73 -17.07 -5.08
N PHE A 210 32.57 -17.14 -4.45
CA PHE A 210 32.31 -18.07 -3.35
C PHE A 210 32.31 -19.53 -3.82
N ALA A 211 31.91 -19.81 -5.06
CA ALA A 211 32.00 -21.14 -5.65
C ALA A 211 33.46 -21.54 -5.90
N ASP A 212 34.28 -20.64 -6.45
CA ASP A 212 35.71 -20.87 -6.71
C ASP A 212 36.49 -21.09 -5.40
N GLU A 213 36.06 -20.44 -4.31
CA GLU A 213 36.61 -20.60 -2.96
C GLU A 213 36.13 -21.88 -2.24
N ASN A 214 35.31 -22.73 -2.87
CA ASN A 214 34.68 -23.92 -2.26
C ASN A 214 33.93 -23.59 -0.95
N SER A 215 33.25 -22.45 -0.91
CA SER A 215 32.42 -22.07 0.23
C SER A 215 31.25 -23.04 0.46
N GLU A 216 30.63 -22.93 1.64
CA GLU A 216 29.47 -23.76 1.96
C GLU A 216 28.29 -23.51 1.00
N PHE A 217 27.60 -24.58 0.60
CA PHE A 217 26.50 -24.54 -0.37
C PHE A 217 25.41 -23.51 -0.04
N TRP A 218 25.06 -23.35 1.24
CA TRP A 218 24.00 -22.42 1.64
C TRP A 218 24.37 -20.94 1.40
N ILE A 219 25.67 -20.60 1.37
CA ILE A 219 26.12 -19.23 1.05
C ILE A 219 25.90 -18.99 -0.44
N GLN A 220 26.29 -19.95 -1.28
CA GLN A 220 26.06 -19.90 -2.71
C GLN A 220 24.55 -19.83 -3.03
N ASP A 221 23.74 -20.63 -2.34
CA ASP A 221 22.27 -20.60 -2.47
C ASP A 221 21.68 -19.24 -2.06
N LEU A 222 22.17 -18.62 -0.98
CA LEU A 222 21.76 -17.28 -0.56
C LEU A 222 22.08 -16.22 -1.64
N LEU A 223 23.29 -16.27 -2.21
CA LEU A 223 23.72 -15.35 -3.27
C LEU A 223 22.88 -15.52 -4.54
N ARG A 224 22.63 -16.78 -4.94
CA ARG A 224 21.75 -17.10 -6.06
C ARG A 224 20.32 -16.61 -5.85
N LYS A 225 19.78 -16.76 -4.64
CA LYS A 225 18.45 -16.23 -4.28
C LYS A 225 18.40 -14.71 -4.36
N ARG A 226 19.47 -14.01 -3.95
CA ARG A 226 19.56 -12.54 -4.06
C ARG A 226 19.63 -12.06 -5.51
N GLU A 227 20.41 -12.74 -6.36
CA GLU A 227 20.43 -12.49 -7.80
C GLU A 227 19.03 -12.69 -8.40
N ARG A 228 18.42 -13.84 -8.11
CA ARG A 228 17.07 -14.18 -8.60
C ARG A 228 16.03 -13.16 -8.14
N LEU A 229 16.11 -12.69 -6.90
CA LEU A 229 15.22 -11.67 -6.38
C LEU A 229 15.35 -10.35 -7.15
N ALA A 230 16.58 -9.87 -7.39
CA ALA A 230 16.80 -8.66 -8.19
C ALA A 230 16.28 -8.81 -9.64
N ARG A 231 16.37 -10.02 -10.20
CA ARG A 231 15.80 -10.34 -11.52
C ARG A 231 14.27 -10.33 -11.51
N MET A 232 13.65 -10.87 -10.47
CA MET A 232 12.18 -10.86 -10.31
C MET A 232 11.65 -9.45 -10.08
N GLU A 233 12.31 -8.65 -9.24
CA GLU A 233 12.00 -7.22 -9.08
C GLU A 233 12.09 -6.50 -10.43
N PHE A 234 13.16 -6.74 -11.21
CA PHE A 234 13.31 -6.13 -12.54
C PHE A 234 12.15 -6.49 -13.47
N GLN A 235 11.77 -7.77 -13.50
CA GLN A 235 10.65 -8.24 -14.30
C GLN A 235 9.34 -7.57 -13.88
N PHE A 236 9.07 -7.49 -12.56
CA PHE A 236 7.89 -6.82 -12.02
C PHE A 236 7.82 -5.36 -12.50
N TYR A 237 8.89 -4.57 -12.32
CA TYR A 237 8.90 -3.15 -12.70
C TYR A 237 8.89 -2.94 -14.22
N SER A 238 9.45 -3.87 -14.99
CA SER A 238 9.33 -3.84 -16.45
C SER A 238 7.89 -4.08 -16.91
N GLN A 239 7.19 -5.02 -16.27
CA GLN A 239 5.78 -5.31 -16.55
C GLN A 239 4.87 -4.14 -16.17
N THR A 240 5.11 -3.46 -15.04
CA THR A 240 4.32 -2.30 -14.62
C THR A 240 4.44 -1.13 -15.60
N LEU A 241 5.65 -0.89 -16.14
CA LEU A 241 5.85 0.09 -17.21
C LEU A 241 5.04 -0.23 -18.47
N GLN A 242 4.97 -1.50 -18.85
CA GLN A 242 4.22 -1.95 -20.03
C GLN A 242 2.70 -1.76 -19.87
N LEU A 243 2.15 -1.75 -18.64
CA LEU A 243 0.72 -1.57 -18.41
C LEU A 243 0.17 -0.26 -18.99
N ARG A 244 1.01 0.79 -19.04
CA ARG A 244 0.63 2.12 -19.54
C ARG A 244 0.18 2.08 -21.00
N ASP A 245 0.85 1.28 -21.82
CA ASP A 245 0.63 1.23 -23.27
C ASP A 245 -0.47 0.24 -23.69
N ILE A 246 -0.97 -0.58 -22.77
CA ILE A 246 -1.98 -1.60 -23.07
C ILE A 246 -3.35 -0.97 -23.21
N LYS A 247 -3.91 -0.98 -24.43
CA LYS A 247 -5.28 -0.50 -24.69
C LYS A 247 -6.36 -1.57 -24.55
N ASP A 248 -5.96 -2.84 -24.62
CA ASP A 248 -6.87 -3.98 -24.56
C ASP A 248 -7.11 -4.44 -23.13
N PHE A 249 -8.37 -4.49 -22.71
CA PHE A 249 -8.74 -4.84 -21.34
C PHE A 249 -8.39 -6.30 -20.99
N ILE A 250 -8.54 -7.24 -21.93
CA ILE A 250 -8.24 -8.65 -21.67
C ILE A 250 -6.73 -8.83 -21.50
N LEU A 251 -5.93 -8.16 -22.33
CA LEU A 251 -4.48 -8.14 -22.20
C LEU A 251 -4.04 -7.49 -20.88
N LEU A 252 -4.72 -6.42 -20.44
CA LEU A 252 -4.47 -5.79 -19.16
C LEU A 252 -4.67 -6.78 -18.01
N ILE A 253 -5.82 -7.45 -17.96
CA ILE A 253 -6.12 -8.44 -16.92
C ILE A 253 -5.06 -9.56 -16.90
N LYS A 254 -4.66 -10.07 -18.06
CA LYS A 254 -3.59 -11.08 -18.14
C LYS A 254 -2.26 -10.54 -17.61
N MET A 255 -1.91 -9.31 -17.94
CA MET A 255 -0.67 -8.68 -17.43
C MET A 255 -0.71 -8.45 -15.93
N LEU A 256 -1.86 -8.06 -15.37
CA LEU A 256 -2.05 -7.96 -13.92
C LEU A 256 -1.91 -9.33 -13.23
N GLN A 257 -2.43 -10.41 -13.84
CA GLN A 257 -2.21 -11.78 -13.35
C GLN A 257 -0.73 -12.19 -13.37
N TYR A 258 0.03 -11.77 -14.38
CA TYR A 258 1.48 -11.99 -14.40
C TYR A 258 2.21 -11.17 -13.33
N ILE A 259 1.82 -9.91 -13.12
CA ILE A 259 2.37 -9.04 -12.07
C ILE A 259 2.10 -9.61 -10.68
N LEU A 260 0.89 -10.14 -10.47
CA LEU A 260 0.51 -10.88 -9.26
C LEU A 260 1.47 -12.02 -9.00
N ARG A 261 1.63 -12.92 -9.97
CA ARG A 261 2.50 -14.07 -9.83
C ARG A 261 3.95 -13.66 -9.54
N SER A 262 4.46 -12.65 -10.25
CA SER A 262 5.80 -12.10 -9.99
C SER A 262 5.91 -11.58 -8.55
N SER A 263 4.87 -10.93 -8.04
CA SER A 263 4.83 -10.40 -6.67
C SER A 263 4.85 -11.51 -5.61
N ASP A 264 4.12 -12.61 -5.83
CA ASP A 264 4.10 -13.79 -4.96
C ASP A 264 5.48 -14.46 -4.90
N GLU A 265 6.09 -14.66 -6.07
CA GLU A 265 7.43 -15.22 -6.15
C GLU A 265 8.50 -14.31 -5.50
N ILE A 266 8.35 -12.98 -5.58
CA ILE A 266 9.21 -12.01 -4.87
C ILE A 266 9.06 -12.14 -3.36
N LEU A 267 7.84 -12.25 -2.84
CA LEU A 267 7.58 -12.39 -1.40
C LEU A 267 8.20 -13.68 -0.85
N LEU A 268 7.94 -14.82 -1.51
CA LEU A 268 8.47 -16.11 -1.09
C LEU A 268 10.00 -16.10 -1.08
N LEU A 269 10.63 -15.58 -2.14
CA LEU A 269 12.09 -15.46 -2.19
C LEU A 269 12.62 -14.54 -1.09
N ASN A 270 11.95 -13.41 -0.84
CA ASN A 270 12.35 -12.47 0.18
C ASN A 270 12.27 -13.09 1.59
N GLU A 271 11.21 -13.84 1.90
CA GLU A 271 11.05 -14.57 3.17
C GLU A 271 12.17 -15.60 3.37
N GLU A 272 12.45 -16.42 2.34
CA GLU A 272 13.54 -17.41 2.39
C GLU A 272 14.91 -16.76 2.65
N ILE A 273 15.18 -15.62 2.00
CA ILE A 273 16.41 -14.86 2.20
C ILE A 273 16.47 -14.27 3.62
N HIS A 274 15.34 -13.73 4.09
CA HIS A 274 15.22 -13.10 5.39
C HIS A 274 15.50 -14.08 6.54
N ASP A 275 14.97 -15.30 6.43
CA ASP A 275 15.19 -16.37 7.40
C ASP A 275 16.66 -16.77 7.49
N VAL A 276 17.34 -16.88 6.34
CA VAL A 276 18.78 -17.18 6.31
C VAL A 276 19.59 -16.06 6.95
N ILE A 277 19.30 -14.79 6.62
CA ILE A 277 20.03 -13.62 7.17
C ILE A 277 19.84 -13.51 8.69
N ARG A 278 18.68 -13.89 9.24
CA ARG A 278 18.42 -13.86 10.68
C ARG A 278 19.06 -15.01 11.45
N SER A 279 19.45 -16.08 10.76
CA SER A 279 20.05 -17.27 11.39
C SER A 279 21.33 -16.93 12.15
N SER A 280 21.62 -17.69 13.21
CA SER A 280 22.88 -17.56 13.97
C SER A 280 24.09 -17.81 13.07
N LYS A 281 23.96 -18.74 12.12
CA LYS A 281 24.99 -19.10 11.15
C LYS A 281 25.43 -17.92 10.28
N PHE A 282 24.48 -17.11 9.81
CA PHE A 282 24.79 -15.91 9.03
C PHE A 282 25.54 -14.87 9.87
N LYS A 283 25.11 -14.65 11.13
CA LYS A 283 25.78 -13.71 12.05
C LYS A 283 27.23 -14.09 12.32
N GLU A 284 27.54 -15.39 12.43
CA GLU A 284 28.90 -15.88 12.64
C GLU A 284 29.83 -15.66 11.44
N ILE A 285 29.31 -15.79 10.22
CA ILE A 285 30.08 -15.51 9.00
C ILE A 285 30.27 -14.02 8.77
N LEU A 286 29.28 -13.19 9.09
CA LEU A 286 29.41 -11.75 8.97
C LEU A 286 30.58 -11.19 9.81
N GLN A 287 30.92 -11.86 10.92
CA GLN A 287 32.10 -11.51 11.73
C GLN A 287 33.43 -11.90 11.07
N LYS A 288 33.41 -12.85 10.13
CA LYS A 288 34.59 -13.41 9.46
C LYS A 288 34.79 -12.86 8.05
N ASP A 289 33.70 -12.51 7.36
CA ASP A 289 33.71 -12.06 5.98
C ASP A 289 32.79 -10.84 5.80
N ASN A 290 33.40 -9.70 5.52
CA ASN A 290 32.70 -8.43 5.32
C ASN A 290 32.04 -8.31 3.94
N ARG A 291 32.31 -9.22 2.99
CA ARG A 291 31.71 -9.17 1.64
C ARG A 291 30.18 -9.33 1.67
N LEU A 292 29.64 -9.97 2.71
CA LEU A 292 28.20 -10.15 2.91
C LEU A 292 27.55 -9.04 3.76
N SER A 293 28.30 -7.99 4.12
CA SER A 293 27.81 -6.88 4.98
C SER A 293 26.58 -6.17 4.42
N SER A 294 26.46 -6.05 3.09
CA SER A 294 25.29 -5.47 2.42
C SER A 294 24.00 -6.24 2.68
N LEU A 295 24.07 -7.55 2.95
CA LEU A 295 22.90 -8.36 3.31
C LEU A 295 22.44 -8.14 4.75
N ALA A 296 23.30 -7.66 5.65
CA ALA A 296 22.88 -7.35 7.02
C ALA A 296 21.90 -6.17 7.06
N SER A 297 22.13 -5.15 6.21
CA SER A 297 21.19 -4.04 5.99
C SER A 297 19.90 -4.44 5.29
N TYR A 298 19.88 -5.59 4.62
CA TYR A 298 18.71 -6.06 3.88
C TYR A 298 17.55 -6.48 4.80
N ALA A 299 17.80 -6.81 6.07
CA ALA A 299 16.76 -7.25 7.01
C ALA A 299 15.66 -6.19 7.24
N GLU A 300 16.00 -4.90 7.20
CA GLU A 300 15.04 -3.81 7.35
C GLU A 300 14.25 -3.57 6.06
N LYS A 301 14.93 -3.62 4.90
CA LYS A 301 14.29 -3.59 3.57
C LYS A 301 13.31 -4.76 3.40
N SER A 302 13.67 -5.95 3.86
CA SER A 302 12.86 -7.17 3.69
C SER A 302 11.45 -7.04 4.31
N ARG A 303 11.30 -6.38 5.46
CA ARG A 303 9.98 -6.10 6.07
C ARG A 303 9.14 -5.14 5.23
N THR A 304 9.78 -4.12 4.65
CA THR A 304 9.12 -3.17 3.77
C THR A 304 8.68 -3.84 2.46
N VAL A 305 9.52 -4.72 1.90
CA VAL A 305 9.20 -5.54 0.72
C VAL A 305 7.99 -6.44 1.00
N GLU A 306 7.99 -7.15 2.14
CA GLU A 306 6.87 -8.00 2.59
C GLU A 306 5.55 -7.24 2.65
N HIS A 307 5.54 -6.09 3.32
CA HIS A 307 4.36 -5.25 3.44
C HIS A 307 3.88 -4.74 2.07
N ASN A 308 4.79 -4.22 1.25
CA ASN A 308 4.45 -3.57 -0.01
C ASN A 308 3.96 -4.57 -1.07
N PHE A 309 4.66 -5.67 -1.30
CA PHE A 309 4.24 -6.71 -2.25
C PHE A 309 3.07 -7.55 -1.72
N GLY A 310 2.95 -7.72 -0.40
CA GLY A 310 1.77 -8.33 0.23
C GLY A 310 0.50 -7.52 -0.08
N ASN A 311 0.60 -6.19 0.00
CA ASN A 311 -0.49 -5.31 -0.43
C ASN A 311 -0.79 -5.51 -1.92
N ILE A 312 0.20 -5.51 -2.83
CA ILE A 312 -0.04 -5.75 -4.27
C ILE A 312 -0.82 -7.05 -4.51
N LEU A 313 -0.43 -8.13 -3.84
CA LEU A 313 -1.11 -9.41 -3.99
C LEU A 313 -2.56 -9.33 -3.54
N GLN A 314 -2.83 -8.77 -2.36
CA GLN A 314 -4.21 -8.63 -1.88
C GLN A 314 -5.05 -7.77 -2.83
N ILE A 315 -4.46 -6.71 -3.36
CA ILE A 315 -5.09 -5.76 -4.26
C ILE A 315 -5.48 -6.42 -5.58
N LEU A 316 -4.51 -7.02 -6.26
CA LEU A 316 -4.73 -7.54 -7.60
C LEU A 316 -5.49 -8.88 -7.57
N THR A 317 -5.44 -9.65 -6.48
CA THR A 317 -6.18 -10.93 -6.36
C THR A 317 -7.70 -10.72 -6.28
N LYS A 318 -8.13 -9.52 -5.85
CA LYS A 318 -9.56 -9.17 -5.73
C LYS A 318 -10.16 -8.54 -7.00
N MET A 319 -9.36 -8.38 -8.07
CA MET A 319 -9.79 -7.80 -9.36
C MET A 319 -10.38 -8.82 -10.33
#